data_AF-A0A835I0I3-F1
#
_entry.id   AF-A0A835I0I3-F1
#
_cell.length_a   1.000
_cell.length_b   1.000
_cell.length_c   1.000
_cell.angle_alpha   90.00
_cell.angle_beta   90.00
_cell.angle_gamma   90.00
#
_symmetry.space_group_name_H-M   'P 1'
#
loop_
_entity.id
_entity.type
_entity.pdbx_description
1 polymer ?
#
loop_
_entity_poly.entity_id
_entity_poly.type
_entity_poly.pdbx_seq_one_letter_code
_entity_poly.pdbx_strand_id
1 'polypeptide(L)'
;MVQKIDRILVNQKWIDVATRWRSKILQRRFSDHSLIVGWFTTIPKPHNIPFRFKKQWIKHQSLKEVVKQSWEECLEDVPIRKVIKKLKRLKEALKIWSWKTFGDLKKKKKKSVIDDLERIMKEQEEDPFNVQLQEMELDKEEELNGILDTKVTQWRQKASVSEAFEGDRNTTYFHALHQLRMKKALILEIQKSDGTILKQQQD
;
A
#
# COMPACT_ATOMS: atom_id res chain seq x y z
N MET A 1 16.59 -16.30 33.94
CA MET A 1 16.29 -15.63 32.65
C MET A 1 15.43 -16.59 31.82
N VAL A 2 14.18 -16.24 31.49
CA VAL A 2 13.35 -17.09 30.61
C VAL A 2 13.79 -16.84 29.16
N GLN A 3 14.34 -17.85 28.50
CA GLN A 3 14.75 -17.75 27.10
C GLN A 3 13.57 -18.07 26.17
N LYS A 4 13.40 -17.28 25.12
CA LYS A 4 12.35 -17.48 24.10
C LYS A 4 12.89 -18.33 22.94
N ILE A 5 12.83 -19.65 23.12
CA ILE A 5 13.40 -20.64 22.19
C ILE A 5 12.35 -21.13 21.18
N ASP A 6 11.09 -21.26 21.58
CA ASP A 6 10.01 -21.73 20.71
C ASP A 6 9.61 -20.65 19.68
N ARG A 7 9.69 -20.98 18.38
CA ARG A 7 9.44 -20.05 17.27
C ARG A 7 8.68 -20.74 16.14
N ILE A 8 7.83 -19.97 15.47
CA ILE A 8 7.24 -20.37 14.19
C ILE A 8 7.91 -19.55 13.08
N LEU A 9 8.52 -20.24 12.14
CA LEU A 9 9.16 -19.65 10.96
C LEU A 9 8.21 -19.80 9.77
N VAL A 10 7.96 -18.70 9.06
CA VAL A 10 7.10 -18.68 7.87
C VAL A 10 7.81 -17.93 6.75
N ASN A 11 7.63 -18.39 5.52
CA ASN A 11 8.16 -17.72 4.33
C ASN A 11 7.12 -16.75 3.73
N GLN A 12 7.54 -15.98 2.73
CA GLN A 12 6.67 -15.00 2.08
C GLN A 12 5.44 -15.65 1.40
N LYS A 13 5.63 -16.80 0.73
CA LYS A 13 4.53 -17.55 0.11
C LYS A 13 3.42 -17.89 1.11
N TRP A 14 3.81 -18.33 2.31
CA TRP A 14 2.86 -18.57 3.41
C TRP A 14 2.16 -17.29 3.86
N ILE A 15 2.88 -16.17 3.97
CA ILE A 15 2.28 -14.88 4.37
C ILE A 15 1.22 -14.44 3.36
N ASP A 16 1.45 -14.67 2.07
CA ASP A 16 0.55 -14.28 0.98
C ASP A 16 -0.73 -15.12 0.92
N VAL A 17 -0.64 -16.44 1.18
CA VAL A 17 -1.81 -17.33 1.19
C VAL A 17 -2.53 -17.30 2.54
N ALA A 18 -1.77 -17.37 3.63
CA ALA A 18 -2.25 -17.45 5.00
C ALA A 18 -2.21 -16.08 5.70
N THR A 19 -2.69 -15.02 5.02
CA THR A 19 -2.76 -13.64 5.57
C THR A 19 -3.51 -13.56 6.90
N ARG A 20 -4.47 -14.46 7.09
CA ARG A 20 -5.35 -14.61 8.26
C ARG A 20 -4.80 -15.49 9.38
N TRP A 21 -3.68 -16.18 9.16
CA TRP A 21 -3.10 -17.05 10.19
C TRP A 21 -2.46 -16.24 11.32
N ARG A 22 -2.66 -16.67 12.56
CA ARG A 22 -2.14 -16.05 13.78
C ARG A 22 -1.64 -17.13 14.73
N SER A 23 -0.80 -16.72 15.66
CA SER A 23 -0.36 -17.58 16.76
C SER A 23 -0.31 -16.84 18.08
N LYS A 24 -0.48 -17.57 19.17
CA LYS A 24 -0.34 -17.09 20.55
C LYS A 24 0.41 -18.14 21.36
N ILE A 25 1.29 -17.64 22.21
CA ILE A 25 2.00 -18.43 23.20
C ILE A 25 1.10 -18.50 24.43
N LEU A 26 0.75 -19.71 24.85
CA LEU A 26 -0.07 -19.92 26.04
C LEU A 26 0.78 -19.79 27.31
N GLN A 27 0.11 -19.43 28.41
CA GLN A 27 0.75 -19.37 29.72
C GLN A 27 1.29 -20.75 30.10
N ARG A 28 2.54 -20.74 30.56
CA ARG A 28 3.26 -21.92 31.04
C ARG A 28 2.55 -22.45 32.30
N ARG A 29 2.21 -23.75 32.32
CA ARG A 29 1.60 -24.40 33.49
C ARG A 29 2.43 -25.55 34.04
N PHE A 30 2.91 -26.46 33.18
CA PHE A 30 3.52 -27.73 33.63
C PHE A 30 4.85 -28.09 32.95
N SER A 31 5.18 -27.48 31.81
CA SER A 31 6.44 -27.71 31.08
C SER A 31 7.37 -26.52 31.26
N ASP A 32 8.65 -26.71 30.97
CA ASP A 32 9.60 -25.64 30.75
C ASP A 32 9.42 -24.85 29.45
N HIS A 33 8.68 -25.44 28.50
CA HIS A 33 8.22 -24.82 27.26
C HIS A 33 6.78 -24.28 27.36
N SER A 34 6.48 -23.28 26.54
CA SER A 34 5.12 -22.74 26.37
C SER A 34 4.52 -23.21 25.05
N LEU A 35 3.30 -23.76 25.10
CA LEU A 35 2.62 -24.19 23.87
C LEU A 35 2.33 -22.98 22.96
N ILE A 36 2.71 -23.10 21.68
CA ILE A 36 2.33 -22.16 20.64
C ILE A 36 1.12 -22.71 19.90
N VAL A 37 -0.01 -22.00 19.97
CA VAL A 37 -1.23 -22.37 19.24
C VAL A 37 -1.41 -21.43 18.05
N GLY A 38 -1.68 -22.00 16.88
CA GLY A 38 -1.96 -21.28 15.65
C GLY A 38 -3.41 -21.45 15.21
N TRP A 39 -4.02 -20.41 14.64
CA TRP A 39 -5.37 -20.46 14.09
C TRP A 39 -5.57 -19.43 12.98
N PHE A 40 -6.62 -19.62 12.18
CA PHE A 40 -7.06 -18.62 11.21
C PHE A 40 -8.09 -17.70 11.85
N THR A 41 -7.92 -16.39 11.65
CA THR A 41 -8.89 -15.39 12.12
C THR A 41 -9.50 -14.62 10.96
N THR A 42 -10.81 -14.42 11.01
CA THR A 42 -11.51 -13.52 10.11
C THR A 42 -11.35 -12.11 10.65
N ILE A 43 -10.56 -11.29 9.97
CA ILE A 43 -10.43 -9.87 10.28
C ILE A 43 -11.42 -9.16 9.38
N PRO A 44 -12.51 -8.59 9.93
CA PRO A 44 -13.41 -7.78 9.12
C PRO A 44 -12.63 -6.60 8.56
N LYS A 45 -13.00 -6.16 7.35
CA LYS A 45 -12.46 -4.90 6.84
C LYS A 45 -12.90 -3.80 7.81
N PRO A 46 -11.99 -2.93 8.27
CA PRO A 46 -12.38 -1.84 9.15
C PRO A 46 -13.42 -0.97 8.45
N HIS A 47 -14.53 -0.70 9.13
CA HIS A 47 -15.62 0.13 8.59
C HIS A 47 -15.13 1.54 8.28
N ASN A 48 -14.26 2.08 9.15
CA ASN A 48 -13.71 3.43 9.04
C ASN A 48 -12.23 3.39 8.63
N ILE A 49 -11.97 3.24 7.33
CA ILE A 49 -10.61 3.43 6.80
C ILE A 49 -10.32 4.93 6.76
N PRO A 50 -9.32 5.43 7.53
CA PRO A 50 -8.97 6.83 7.50
C PRO A 50 -8.44 7.21 6.11
N PHE A 51 -8.84 8.39 5.63
CA PHE A 51 -8.27 8.95 4.42
C PHE A 51 -6.79 9.26 4.64
N ARG A 52 -5.96 8.86 3.68
CA ARG A 52 -4.52 9.12 3.70
C ARG A 52 -4.08 9.77 2.41
N PHE A 53 -3.43 10.92 2.53
CA PHE A 53 -2.80 11.60 1.41
C PHE A 53 -1.64 10.77 0.85
N LYS A 54 -1.57 10.61 -0.47
CA LYS A 54 -0.51 9.83 -1.13
C LYS A 54 0.57 10.77 -1.68
N LYS A 55 1.84 10.51 -1.38
CA LYS A 55 2.96 11.38 -1.80
C LYS A 55 3.02 11.56 -3.33
N GLN A 56 2.68 10.52 -4.08
CA GLN A 56 2.63 10.57 -5.55
C GLN A 56 1.68 11.64 -6.11
N TRP A 57 0.69 12.09 -5.34
CA TRP A 57 -0.24 13.11 -5.79
C TRP A 57 0.46 14.45 -6.01
N ILE A 58 1.49 14.76 -5.22
CA ILE A 58 2.24 16.02 -5.28
C ILE A 58 2.89 16.23 -6.66
N LYS A 59 3.31 15.14 -7.30
CA LYS A 59 3.95 15.18 -8.62
C LYS A 59 2.96 15.37 -9.78
N HIS A 60 1.65 15.22 -9.53
CA HIS A 60 0.67 15.30 -10.61
C HIS A 60 0.25 16.75 -10.87
N GLN A 61 0.41 17.20 -12.12
CA GLN A 61 0.16 18.58 -12.53
C GLN A 61 -1.23 19.11 -12.13
N SER A 62 -2.28 18.31 -12.27
CA SER A 62 -3.65 18.73 -11.95
C SER A 62 -4.02 18.72 -10.46
N LEU A 63 -3.13 18.28 -9.55
CA LEU A 63 -3.44 18.28 -8.12
C LEU A 63 -3.76 19.70 -7.61
N LYS A 64 -2.94 20.68 -7.99
CA LYS A 64 -3.09 22.07 -7.53
C LYS A 64 -4.45 22.65 -7.92
N GLU A 65 -4.88 22.36 -9.13
CA GLU A 65 -6.17 22.81 -9.65
C GLU A 65 -7.33 22.18 -8.88
N VAL A 66 -7.31 20.88 -8.64
CA VAL A 66 -8.32 20.18 -7.85
C VAL A 66 -8.41 20.75 -6.43
N VAL A 67 -7.26 21.03 -5.81
CA VAL A 67 -7.22 21.66 -4.47
C VAL A 67 -7.82 23.06 -4.54
N LYS A 68 -7.42 23.89 -5.50
CA LYS A 68 -7.89 25.27 -5.68
C LYS A 68 -9.41 25.32 -5.87
N GLN A 69 -9.94 24.57 -6.84
CA GLN A 69 -11.38 24.47 -7.11
C GLN A 69 -12.15 24.02 -5.86
N SER A 70 -11.62 23.03 -5.15
CA SER A 70 -12.24 22.54 -3.92
C SER A 70 -12.05 23.49 -2.73
N TRP A 71 -11.19 24.50 -2.79
CA TRP A 71 -10.93 25.40 -1.67
C TRP A 71 -11.65 26.75 -1.81
N GLU A 72 -11.84 27.22 -3.04
CA GLU A 72 -12.39 28.56 -3.35
C GLU A 72 -13.89 28.68 -3.12
N GLU A 73 -14.65 27.58 -3.20
CA GLU A 73 -16.09 27.63 -3.04
C GLU A 73 -16.47 28.12 -1.62
N CYS A 74 -17.25 29.21 -1.60
CA CYS A 74 -17.67 29.96 -0.42
C CYS A 74 -18.64 29.16 0.44
N LEU A 75 -18.45 29.23 1.75
CA LEU A 75 -19.34 28.63 2.74
C LEU A 75 -19.71 29.70 3.77
N GLU A 76 -21.01 29.92 3.96
CA GLU A 76 -21.52 30.68 5.10
C GLU A 76 -21.56 29.77 6.32
N ASP A 77 -20.69 30.05 7.30
CA ASP A 77 -20.60 29.35 8.57
C ASP A 77 -19.65 30.08 9.54
N VAL A 78 -19.49 29.56 10.75
CA VAL A 78 -18.46 29.97 11.71
C VAL A 78 -17.07 29.55 11.18
N PRO A 79 -15.99 30.35 11.37
CA PRO A 79 -14.67 30.11 10.77
C PRO A 79 -14.16 28.67 10.90
N ILE A 80 -14.25 28.07 12.09
CA ILE A 80 -13.76 26.69 12.31
C ILE A 80 -14.58 25.65 11.53
N ARG A 81 -15.90 25.85 11.41
CA ARG A 81 -16.78 24.96 10.64
C ARG A 81 -16.56 25.12 9.15
N LYS A 82 -16.25 26.33 8.67
CA LYS A 82 -15.84 26.57 7.27
C LYS A 82 -14.61 25.71 6.93
N VAL A 83 -13.58 25.72 7.78
CA VAL A 83 -12.36 24.92 7.56
C VAL A 83 -12.67 23.42 7.55
N ILE A 84 -13.46 22.92 8.52
CA ILE A 84 -13.84 21.50 8.58
C ILE A 84 -14.62 21.08 7.32
N LYS A 85 -15.58 21.90 6.88
CA LYS A 85 -16.37 21.63 5.66
C LYS A 85 -15.48 21.63 4.41
N LYS A 86 -14.56 22.60 4.27
CA LYS A 86 -13.58 22.63 3.17
C LYS A 86 -12.71 21.37 3.15
N LEU A 87 -12.21 20.93 4.31
CA LEU A 87 -11.40 19.70 4.40
C LEU A 87 -12.20 18.44 4.06
N LYS A 88 -13.46 18.34 4.49
CA LYS A 88 -14.35 17.22 4.13
C LYS A 88 -14.60 17.17 2.62
N ARG A 89 -14.88 18.32 2.00
CA ARG A 89 -15.07 18.43 0.54
C ARG A 89 -13.79 18.06 -0.21
N LEU A 90 -12.66 18.63 0.20
CA LEU A 90 -11.36 18.35 -0.39
C LEU A 90 -11.01 16.85 -0.33
N LYS A 91 -11.29 16.20 0.79
CA LYS A 91 -11.13 14.74 0.94
C LYS A 91 -11.91 13.97 -0.12
N GLU A 92 -13.17 14.29 -0.36
CA GLU A 92 -13.99 13.58 -1.37
C GLU A 92 -13.54 13.91 -2.80
N ALA A 93 -13.22 15.17 -3.09
CA ALA A 93 -12.66 15.58 -4.38
C ALA A 93 -11.35 14.82 -4.70
N LEU A 94 -10.43 14.73 -3.73
CA LEU A 94 -9.17 14.00 -3.87
C LEU A 94 -9.37 12.49 -4.01
N LYS A 95 -10.39 11.89 -3.38
CA LYS A 95 -10.71 10.47 -3.60
C LYS A 95 -11.16 10.22 -5.03
N ILE A 96 -12.11 11.01 -5.53
CA ILE A 96 -12.65 10.86 -6.90
C ILE A 96 -11.54 11.09 -7.92
N TRP A 97 -10.81 12.19 -7.79
CA TRP A 97 -9.67 12.50 -8.64
C TRP A 97 -8.60 11.39 -8.57
N SER A 98 -8.23 10.93 -7.36
CA SER A 98 -7.24 9.85 -7.24
C SER A 98 -7.71 8.56 -7.91
N TRP A 99 -9.01 8.25 -7.89
CA TRP A 99 -9.52 7.06 -8.56
C TRP A 99 -9.49 7.22 -10.07
N LYS A 100 -9.95 8.37 -10.59
CA LYS A 100 -9.91 8.68 -12.03
C LYS A 100 -8.48 8.68 -12.57
N THR A 101 -7.55 9.34 -11.89
CA THR A 101 -6.18 9.54 -12.37
C THR A 101 -5.24 8.37 -12.07
N PHE A 102 -5.38 7.71 -10.92
CA PHE A 102 -4.43 6.68 -10.44
C PHE A 102 -5.05 5.28 -10.31
N GLY A 103 -6.34 5.11 -10.62
CA GLY A 103 -7.04 3.83 -10.56
C GLY A 103 -6.62 2.90 -11.71
N ASP A 104 -7.60 2.29 -12.36
CA ASP A 104 -7.34 1.30 -13.42
C ASP A 104 -6.56 1.86 -14.61
N LEU A 105 -6.58 3.19 -14.82
CA LEU A 105 -5.78 3.83 -15.86
C LEU A 105 -4.29 3.53 -15.73
N LYS A 106 -3.74 3.46 -14.51
CA LYS A 106 -2.30 3.14 -14.35
C LYS A 106 -1.97 1.69 -14.69
N LYS A 107 -2.89 0.75 -14.40
CA LYS A 107 -2.71 -0.66 -14.76
C LYS A 107 -2.83 -0.83 -16.28
N LYS A 108 -3.84 -0.22 -16.90
CA LYS A 108 -4.05 -0.23 -18.35
C LYS A 108 -2.88 0.42 -19.08
N LYS A 109 -2.42 1.58 -18.60
CA LYS A 109 -1.26 2.29 -19.16
C LYS A 109 0.01 1.45 -19.07
N LYS A 110 0.32 0.87 -17.90
CA LYS A 110 1.47 -0.02 -17.77
C LYS A 110 1.39 -1.18 -18.77
N LYS A 111 0.23 -1.83 -18.87
CA LYS A 111 0.05 -2.95 -19.79
C LYS A 111 0.27 -2.51 -21.25
N SER A 112 -0.36 -1.41 -21.67
CA SER A 112 -0.19 -0.86 -23.01
C SER A 112 1.27 -0.56 -23.36
N VAL A 113 2.05 -0.02 -22.43
CA VAL A 113 3.47 0.27 -22.66
C VAL A 113 4.29 -1.01 -22.82
N ILE A 114 3.97 -2.06 -22.06
CA ILE A 114 4.61 -3.38 -22.20
C ILE A 114 4.21 -4.01 -23.54
N ASP A 115 2.93 -3.99 -23.89
CA ASP A 115 2.44 -4.54 -25.16
C ASP A 115 3.08 -3.80 -26.37
N ASP A 116 3.30 -2.48 -26.26
CA ASP A 116 4.02 -1.69 -27.26
C ASP A 116 5.51 -2.07 -27.36
N LEU A 117 6.20 -2.25 -26.22
CA LEU A 117 7.59 -2.70 -26.18
C LEU A 117 7.74 -4.09 -26.80
N GLU A 118 6.86 -5.03 -26.46
CA GLU A 118 6.87 -6.39 -27.04
C GLU A 118 6.68 -6.35 -28.56
N ARG A 119 5.84 -5.42 -29.06
CA ARG A 119 5.69 -5.20 -30.51
C ARG A 119 6.97 -4.64 -31.13
N ILE A 120 7.56 -3.60 -30.54
CA ILE A 120 8.79 -2.96 -31.05
C ILE A 120 9.94 -3.97 -31.10
N MET A 121 10.13 -4.76 -30.04
CA MET A 121 11.16 -5.80 -29.98
C MET A 121 10.99 -6.82 -31.10
N LYS A 122 9.75 -7.21 -31.41
CA LYS A 122 9.45 -8.15 -32.49
C LYS A 122 9.73 -7.54 -33.88
N GLU A 123 9.41 -6.27 -34.09
CA GLU A 123 9.71 -5.55 -35.33
C GLU A 123 11.24 -5.37 -35.53
N GLN A 124 11.99 -5.18 -34.44
CA GLN A 124 13.46 -5.12 -34.47
C GLN A 124 14.13 -6.46 -34.78
N GLU A 125 13.49 -7.60 -34.47
CA GLU A 125 13.99 -8.91 -34.92
C GLU A 125 14.00 -9.02 -36.46
N GLU A 126 13.08 -8.34 -37.13
CA GLU A 126 12.97 -8.29 -38.59
C GLU A 126 13.89 -7.23 -39.22
N ASP A 127 14.10 -6.09 -38.53
CA ASP A 127 15.02 -5.02 -38.96
C ASP A 127 15.82 -4.41 -37.78
N PRO A 128 16.97 -5.02 -37.41
CA PRO A 128 17.74 -4.63 -36.22
C PRO A 128 18.38 -3.23 -36.26
N PHE A 129 18.53 -2.64 -37.45
CA PHE A 129 19.21 -1.36 -37.65
C PHE A 129 18.24 -0.19 -37.86
N ASN A 130 16.95 -0.43 -37.65
CA ASN A 130 15.95 0.62 -37.75
C ASN A 130 16.06 1.62 -36.60
N VAL A 131 16.63 2.79 -36.90
CA VAL A 131 16.86 3.88 -35.93
C VAL A 131 15.53 4.36 -35.31
N GLN A 132 14.43 4.39 -36.08
CA GLN A 132 13.13 4.83 -35.56
C GLN A 132 12.57 3.85 -34.53
N LEU A 133 12.74 2.54 -34.74
CA LEU A 133 12.32 1.53 -33.76
C LEU A 133 13.14 1.65 -32.47
N GLN A 134 14.45 1.91 -32.57
CA GLN A 134 15.32 2.11 -31.41
C GLN A 134 14.95 3.37 -30.61
N GLU A 135 14.63 4.48 -31.28
CA GLU A 135 14.14 5.70 -30.60
C GLU A 135 12.81 5.45 -29.89
N MET A 136 11.86 4.76 -30.54
CA MET A 136 10.58 4.42 -29.92
C MET A 136 10.72 3.47 -28.73
N GLU A 137 11.68 2.53 -28.79
CA GLU A 137 12.00 1.64 -27.67
C GLU A 137 12.46 2.46 -26.46
N LEU A 138 13.44 3.34 -26.64
CA LEU A 138 13.98 4.20 -25.58
C LEU A 138 12.89 5.06 -24.92
N ASP A 139 12.01 5.68 -25.71
CA ASP A 139 10.89 6.47 -25.21
C ASP A 139 9.93 5.63 -24.34
N LYS A 140 9.62 4.40 -24.79
CA LYS A 140 8.72 3.49 -24.08
C LYS A 140 9.37 2.93 -22.82
N GLU A 141 10.67 2.66 -22.83
CA GLU A 141 11.44 2.27 -21.66
C GLU A 141 11.46 3.38 -20.60
N GLU A 142 11.68 4.63 -21.01
CA GLU A 142 11.62 5.78 -20.10
C GLU A 142 10.23 5.91 -19.47
N GLU A 143 9.17 5.77 -20.28
CA GLU A 143 7.79 5.79 -19.80
C GLU A 143 7.52 4.66 -18.78
N LEU A 144 7.98 3.44 -19.07
CA LEU A 144 7.86 2.30 -18.17
C LEU A 144 8.63 2.54 -16.87
N ASN A 145 9.85 3.05 -16.96
CA ASN A 145 10.70 3.40 -15.82
C ASN A 145 10.00 4.39 -14.88
N GLY A 146 9.42 5.47 -15.42
CA GLY A 146 8.65 6.43 -14.63
C GLY A 146 7.44 5.82 -13.91
N ILE A 147 6.74 4.88 -14.55
CA ILE A 147 5.63 4.14 -13.93
C ILE A 147 6.14 3.26 -12.77
N LEU A 148 7.26 2.56 -12.97
CA LEU A 148 7.87 1.69 -11.96
C LEU A 148 8.39 2.48 -10.75
N ASP A 149 9.04 3.63 -10.95
CA ASP A 149 9.51 4.48 -9.85
C ASP A 149 8.37 5.03 -9.00
N THR A 150 7.26 5.37 -9.64
CA THR A 150 6.05 5.76 -8.92
C THR A 150 5.53 4.61 -8.05
N LYS A 151 5.56 3.37 -8.56
CA LYS A 151 5.15 2.17 -7.82
C LYS A 151 6.07 1.88 -6.64
N VAL A 152 7.38 2.02 -6.81
CA VAL A 152 8.38 1.89 -5.73
C VAL A 152 8.09 2.92 -4.63
N THR A 153 7.90 4.19 -5.00
CA THR A 153 7.58 5.28 -4.07
C THR A 153 6.30 4.99 -3.26
N GLN A 154 5.25 4.47 -3.92
CA GLN A 154 4.02 4.08 -3.24
C GLN A 154 4.25 2.97 -2.20
N TRP A 155 4.99 1.92 -2.56
CA TRP A 155 5.25 0.80 -1.66
C TRP A 155 6.15 1.20 -0.49
N ARG A 156 7.16 2.05 -0.73
CA ARG A 156 7.97 2.65 0.33
C ARG A 156 7.12 3.44 1.32
N GLN A 157 6.19 4.28 0.84
CA GLN A 157 5.28 5.03 1.72
C GLN A 157 4.40 4.07 2.55
N LYS A 158 3.87 3.01 1.94
CA LYS A 158 3.05 2.01 2.65
C LYS A 158 3.84 1.23 3.70
N ALA A 159 5.07 0.83 3.39
CA ALA A 159 5.96 0.16 4.32
C ALA A 159 6.47 1.10 5.43
N SER A 160 6.39 2.43 5.21
CA SER A 160 6.92 3.47 6.09
C SER A 160 8.42 3.29 6.36
N VAL A 161 9.17 3.03 5.29
CA VAL A 161 10.63 2.92 5.32
C VAL A 161 11.21 4.29 4.94
N SER A 162 12.07 4.84 5.80
CA SER A 162 12.76 6.14 5.60
C SER A 162 14.10 6.00 4.90
N GLU A 163 14.85 4.93 5.19
CA GLU A 163 16.19 4.70 4.65
C GLU A 163 16.14 3.88 3.37
N ALA A 164 16.89 4.32 2.36
CA ALA A 164 17.08 3.59 1.13
C ALA A 164 18.02 2.42 1.40
N PHE A 165 17.54 1.19 1.24
CA PHE A 165 18.45 0.12 0.83
C PHE A 165 18.72 0.42 -0.65
N GLU A 166 19.87 1.03 -0.93
CA GLU A 166 20.37 1.20 -2.29
C GLU A 166 20.63 -0.19 -2.86
N GLY A 167 19.87 -0.56 -3.88
CA GLY A 167 19.89 -1.91 -4.43
C GLY A 167 18.49 -2.34 -4.88
N ASP A 168 18.28 -2.21 -6.19
CA ASP A 168 17.12 -2.65 -6.97
C ASP A 168 15.74 -2.11 -6.60
N ARG A 169 14.86 -2.02 -7.62
CA ARG A 169 13.44 -1.64 -7.47
C ARG A 169 12.62 -2.78 -6.82
N ASN A 170 13.03 -3.24 -5.63
CA ASN A 170 12.50 -4.40 -4.95
C ASN A 170 11.13 -4.12 -4.28
N THR A 171 10.08 -4.01 -5.10
CA THR A 171 8.71 -3.80 -4.60
C THR A 171 8.19 -4.99 -3.78
N THR A 172 8.71 -6.20 -3.98
CA THR A 172 8.36 -7.40 -3.20
C THR A 172 8.86 -7.29 -1.76
N TYR A 173 10.05 -6.76 -1.53
CA TYR A 173 10.57 -6.46 -0.19
C TYR A 173 9.67 -5.46 0.56
N PHE A 174 9.34 -4.32 -0.06
CA PHE A 174 8.46 -3.33 0.56
C PHE A 174 7.05 -3.87 0.81
N HIS A 175 6.55 -4.74 -0.06
CA HIS A 175 5.29 -5.44 0.14
C HIS A 175 5.31 -6.34 1.38
N ALA A 176 6.35 -7.18 1.50
CA ALA A 176 6.54 -8.08 2.63
C ALA A 176 6.64 -7.30 3.96
N LEU A 177 7.45 -6.24 3.99
CA LEU A 177 7.56 -5.36 5.16
C LEU A 177 6.22 -4.72 5.53
N HIS A 178 5.48 -4.21 4.54
CA HIS A 178 4.17 -3.62 4.79
C HIS A 178 3.21 -4.64 5.41
N GLN A 179 3.12 -5.85 4.85
CA GLN A 179 2.29 -6.93 5.40
C GLN A 179 2.71 -7.31 6.83
N LEU A 180 4.00 -7.43 7.11
CA LEU A 180 4.51 -7.74 8.43
C LEU A 180 4.12 -6.65 9.44
N ARG A 181 4.28 -5.38 9.06
CA ARG A 181 3.86 -4.24 9.87
C ARG A 181 2.36 -4.26 10.13
N MET A 182 1.52 -4.53 9.12
CA MET A 182 0.07 -4.64 9.30
C MET A 182 -0.29 -5.80 10.24
N LYS A 183 0.39 -6.95 10.14
CA LYS A 183 0.19 -8.08 11.07
C LYS A 183 0.56 -7.72 12.51
N LYS A 184 1.66 -6.99 12.72
CA LYS A 184 2.10 -6.53 14.06
C LYS A 184 1.19 -5.45 14.66
N ALA A 185 0.68 -4.54 13.84
CA ALA A 185 -0.17 -3.43 14.28
C ALA A 185 -1.64 -3.84 14.53
N LEU A 186 -2.03 -5.04 14.10
CA LEU A 186 -3.40 -5.52 14.30
C LEU A 186 -3.63 -5.92 15.75
N ILE A 187 -4.59 -5.26 16.38
CA ILE A 187 -5.10 -5.64 17.70
C ILE A 187 -6.27 -6.61 17.48
N LEU A 188 -6.16 -7.82 18.03
CA LEU A 188 -7.20 -8.86 17.92
C LEU A 188 -8.10 -8.92 19.16
N GLU A 189 -7.51 -8.70 20.33
CA GLU A 189 -8.17 -8.83 21.61
C GLU A 189 -7.66 -7.71 22.53
N ILE A 190 -8.56 -7.08 23.27
CA ILE A 190 -8.22 -6.14 24.34
C ILE A 190 -8.75 -6.74 25.64
N GLN A 191 -7.88 -6.95 26.61
CA GLN A 191 -8.28 -7.39 27.95
C GLN A 191 -8.47 -6.18 28.84
N LYS A 192 -9.67 -6.05 29.42
CA LYS A 192 -9.98 -5.03 30.43
C LYS A 192 -9.39 -5.42 31.80
N SER A 193 -9.34 -4.46 32.71
CA SER A 193 -8.88 -4.66 34.10
C SER A 193 -9.70 -5.70 34.86
N ASP A 194 -10.98 -5.85 34.52
CA ASP A 194 -11.91 -6.85 35.09
C ASP A 194 -11.71 -8.27 34.50
N GLY A 195 -10.78 -8.45 33.56
CA GLY A 195 -10.51 -9.72 32.90
C GLY A 195 -11.33 -9.98 31.64
N THR A 196 -12.29 -9.11 31.29
CA THR A 196 -13.13 -9.26 30.09
C THR A 196 -12.31 -9.05 28.82
N ILE A 197 -12.50 -9.92 27.83
CA ILE A 197 -11.80 -9.85 26.54
C ILE A 197 -12.75 -9.30 25.47
N LEU A 198 -12.41 -8.13 24.92
CA LEU A 198 -13.09 -7.54 23.76
C LEU A 198 -12.43 -8.05 22.47
N LYS A 199 -13.21 -8.68 21.58
CA LYS A 199 -12.74 -9.22 20.29
C LYS A 199 -13.28 -8.49 19.07
N GLN A 200 -14.20 -7.55 19.27
CA GLN A 200 -14.85 -6.78 18.21
C GLN A 200 -14.83 -5.30 18.56
N GLN A 201 -14.71 -4.47 17.53
CA GLN A 201 -14.89 -3.03 17.63
C GLN A 201 -16.40 -2.78 17.82
N GLN A 202 -16.80 -2.35 19.01
CA GLN A 202 -18.13 -1.77 19.23
C GLN A 202 -18.10 -0.32 18.70
N ASP A 203 -19.16 0.09 18.00
CA ASP A 203 -19.29 1.41 17.37
C ASP A 203 -19.23 2.58 18.37
#